data_AF-A0A7K1JWS8-F1
#
_entry.id   AF-A0A7K1JWS8-F1
#
_cell.length_a   1.000
_cell.length_b   1.000
_cell.length_c   1.000
_cell.angle_alpha   90.00
_cell.angle_beta   90.00
_cell.angle_gamma   90.00
#
_symmetry.space_group_name_H-M   'P 1'
#
loop_
_entity.id
_entity.type
_entity.pdbx_description
1 polymer ?
#
loop_
_entity_poly.entity_id
_entity_poly.type
_entity_poly.pdbx_seq_one_letter_code
_entity_poly.pdbx_strand_id
1 'polypeptide(L)'
;MASTLPDNPSLDRLRDDARRIQRGARAADPEAVAVVQQHHPRPDIALAGEQFASHDAQLTLARRYGFTGWPALVRYLELAAGLSTDPSAVNETALASADRFCALASLRYDEFDEPPRWQAAADLLAADPDLVYRHVWAAAAAADPAALARQLADQPNLAATGGGPYQWFPLMYLCYGRAPLGRSLDDTVSAARLLLDAGADPNAGYLWRGMSTPFTALTGVFGEGEQGPGRQPRHPFAGPLAELLLERGAHPVDQQTLYNRMFRPDDAHLELLFAHGLADAGPSPWERRLGEAMETRDQMWRRQVDWAAQHGFTDRLKLLTAHGIDTAGVTLVEQRFPTDVNARDEEGATPLHQAAWAGDLTLITRLLDAGADRTITDTRFGSTPRQWAEHAYQTEAAELLQEPAQTT
;
A
#
# COMPACT_ATOMS: atom_id res chain seq x y z
N MET A 1 3.25 16.36 7.49
CA MET A 1 2.89 15.63 6.27
C MET A 1 3.96 14.57 6.11
N ALA A 2 3.60 13.34 5.76
CA ALA A 2 4.58 12.35 5.33
C ALA A 2 5.50 12.96 4.26
N SER A 3 6.74 12.48 4.21
CA SER A 3 7.70 12.96 3.23
C SER A 3 7.16 12.72 1.80
N THR A 4 7.17 13.76 0.95
CA THR A 4 6.71 13.72 -0.45
C THR A 4 7.86 13.40 -1.41
N LEU A 5 8.76 12.51 -0.98
CA LEU A 5 9.93 12.15 -1.79
C LEU A 5 9.49 11.49 -3.11
N PRO A 6 10.22 11.70 -4.20
CA PRO A 6 9.97 10.98 -5.44
C PRO A 6 10.32 9.49 -5.28
N ASP A 7 9.72 8.64 -6.11
CA ASP A 7 10.05 7.22 -6.22
C ASP A 7 11.56 7.01 -6.43
N ASN A 8 12.11 6.04 -5.70
CA ASN A 8 13.51 5.67 -5.70
C ASN A 8 14.42 6.91 -5.54
N PRO A 9 14.30 7.65 -4.41
CA PRO A 9 14.98 8.92 -4.23
C PRO A 9 16.50 8.71 -4.20
N SER A 10 17.22 9.57 -4.93
CA SER A 10 18.68 9.52 -5.04
C SER A 10 19.29 10.79 -4.48
N LEU A 11 20.26 10.63 -3.57
CA LEU A 11 20.99 11.76 -2.99
C LEU A 11 21.66 12.63 -4.06
N ASP A 12 22.17 12.03 -5.13
CA ASP A 12 22.82 12.79 -6.20
C ASP A 12 21.82 13.62 -7.01
N ARG A 13 20.65 13.05 -7.34
CA ARG A 13 19.56 13.81 -7.97
C ARG A 13 19.10 14.97 -7.08
N LEU A 14 18.95 14.73 -5.78
CA LEU A 14 18.53 15.76 -4.82
C LEU A 14 19.61 16.85 -4.64
N ARG A 15 20.90 16.52 -4.73
CA ARG A 15 21.98 17.53 -4.79
C ARG A 15 21.87 18.38 -6.04
N ASP A 16 21.56 17.80 -7.18
CA ASP A 16 21.37 18.53 -8.43
C ASP A 16 20.11 19.40 -8.42
N ASP A 17 19.03 18.94 -7.80
CA ASP A 17 17.82 19.72 -7.57
C ASP A 17 18.10 20.93 -6.66
N ALA A 18 18.86 20.75 -5.58
CA ALA A 18 19.27 21.85 -4.71
C ALA A 18 20.14 22.88 -5.48
N ARG A 19 21.05 22.41 -6.35
CA ARG A 19 21.84 23.29 -7.23
C ARG A 19 20.95 24.03 -8.23
N ARG A 20 19.88 23.40 -8.74
CA ARG A 20 18.90 24.04 -9.63
C ARG A 20 18.15 25.15 -8.92
N ILE A 21 17.64 24.91 -7.70
CA ILE A 21 17.02 25.93 -6.85
C ILE A 21 18.00 27.09 -6.62
N GLN A 22 19.25 26.78 -6.28
CA GLN A 22 20.27 27.79 -6.04
C GLN A 22 20.52 28.68 -7.27
N ARG A 23 20.70 28.08 -8.45
CA ARG A 23 20.92 28.83 -9.69
C ARG A 23 19.70 29.68 -10.06
N GLY A 24 18.49 29.13 -9.94
CA GLY A 24 17.26 29.86 -10.21
C GLY A 24 17.08 31.06 -9.28
N ALA A 25 17.27 30.88 -7.97
CA ALA A 25 17.17 31.97 -7.00
C ALA A 25 18.20 33.09 -7.27
N ARG A 26 19.44 32.74 -7.65
CA ARG A 26 20.48 33.72 -8.05
C ARG A 26 20.13 34.47 -9.34
N ALA A 27 19.36 33.85 -10.24
CA ALA A 27 18.89 34.46 -11.47
C ALA A 27 17.55 35.20 -11.30
N ALA A 28 17.02 35.29 -10.07
CA ALA A 28 15.68 35.80 -9.78
C ALA A 28 14.57 35.12 -10.61
N ASP A 29 14.75 33.83 -10.89
CA ASP A 29 13.74 33.00 -11.56
C ASP A 29 12.47 32.89 -10.69
N PRO A 30 11.28 33.26 -11.21
CA PRO A 30 10.06 33.30 -10.41
C PRO A 30 9.68 31.97 -9.75
N GLU A 31 9.89 30.85 -10.44
CA GLU A 31 9.57 29.52 -9.90
C GLU A 31 10.50 29.15 -8.75
N ALA A 32 11.82 29.34 -8.92
CA ALA A 32 12.78 29.07 -7.86
C ALA A 32 12.56 29.98 -6.63
N VAL A 33 12.25 31.27 -6.84
CA VAL A 33 11.94 32.21 -5.76
C VAL A 33 10.67 31.78 -5.01
N ALA A 34 9.62 31.37 -5.72
CA ALA A 34 8.39 30.87 -5.10
C ALA A 34 8.64 29.62 -4.24
N VAL A 35 9.45 28.67 -4.72
CA VAL A 35 9.84 27.48 -3.94
C VAL A 35 10.58 27.88 -2.66
N VAL A 36 11.50 28.85 -2.73
CA VAL A 36 12.21 29.36 -1.55
C VAL A 36 11.26 30.04 -0.58
N GLN A 37 10.38 30.91 -1.06
CA GLN A 37 9.37 31.61 -0.25
C GLN A 37 8.43 30.62 0.46
N GLN A 38 8.05 29.54 -0.21
CA GLN A 38 7.15 28.55 0.33
C GLN A 38 7.79 27.67 1.41
N HIS A 39 9.07 27.30 1.26
CA HIS A 39 9.66 26.23 2.07
C HIS A 39 10.81 26.67 2.99
N HIS A 40 11.50 27.76 2.67
CA HIS A 40 12.59 28.26 3.50
C HIS A 40 12.02 28.93 4.76
N PRO A 41 12.60 28.73 5.97
CA PRO A 41 12.05 29.32 7.19
C PRO A 41 12.25 30.83 7.30
N ARG A 42 13.22 31.39 6.56
CA ARG A 42 13.51 32.83 6.51
C ARG A 42 13.81 33.25 5.06
N PRO A 43 12.81 33.22 4.17
CA PRO A 43 13.04 33.43 2.74
C PRO A 43 13.53 34.83 2.44
N ASP A 44 13.01 35.85 3.13
CA ASP A 44 13.38 37.26 2.93
C ASP A 44 14.87 37.51 3.17
N ILE A 45 15.42 36.90 4.24
CA ILE A 45 16.84 37.03 4.57
C ILE A 45 17.70 36.28 3.55
N ALA A 46 17.30 35.05 3.19
CA ALA A 46 18.07 34.22 2.27
C ALA A 46 18.12 34.80 0.85
N LEU A 47 17.00 35.36 0.37
CA LEU A 47 16.89 35.98 -0.95
C LEU A 47 17.52 37.38 -1.02
N ALA A 48 17.57 38.12 0.10
CA ALA A 48 18.20 39.45 0.16
C ALA A 48 19.73 39.42 0.29
N GLY A 49 20.34 38.26 0.56
CA GLY A 49 21.79 38.13 0.62
C GLY A 49 22.47 38.41 -0.72
N GLU A 50 23.75 38.80 -0.70
CA GLU A 50 24.53 39.09 -1.92
C GLU A 50 24.50 37.95 -2.94
N GLN A 51 24.46 36.71 -2.45
CA GLN A 51 24.22 35.51 -3.25
C GLN A 51 23.44 34.48 -2.44
N PHE A 52 22.43 33.87 -3.04
CA PHE A 52 21.73 32.74 -2.44
C PHE A 52 22.69 31.55 -2.21
N ALA A 53 22.81 31.09 -0.97
CA ALA A 53 23.83 30.13 -0.56
C ALA A 53 23.41 28.68 -0.82
N SER A 54 24.39 27.78 -0.90
CA SER A 54 24.12 26.35 -1.14
C SER A 54 23.36 25.70 0.02
N HIS A 55 23.62 26.14 1.26
CA HIS A 55 22.96 25.58 2.44
C HIS A 55 21.49 26.03 2.52
N ASP A 56 21.16 27.25 2.09
CA ASP A 56 19.77 27.72 1.98
C ASP A 56 18.99 26.92 0.93
N ALA A 57 19.63 26.62 -0.22
CA ALA A 57 19.02 25.77 -1.25
C ALA A 57 18.74 24.34 -0.75
N GLN A 58 19.71 23.73 -0.06
CA GLN A 58 19.57 22.40 0.55
C GLN A 58 18.51 22.38 1.66
N LEU A 59 18.46 23.41 2.51
CA LEU A 59 17.43 23.55 3.54
C LEU A 59 16.04 23.72 2.94
N THR A 60 15.92 24.55 1.90
CA THR A 60 14.67 24.74 1.14
C THR A 60 14.18 23.41 0.58
N LEU A 61 15.07 22.64 -0.07
CA LEU A 61 14.73 21.34 -0.65
C LEU A 61 14.34 20.31 0.43
N ALA A 62 15.10 20.23 1.53
CA ALA A 62 14.79 19.30 2.61
C ALA A 62 13.40 19.58 3.21
N ARG A 63 13.08 20.86 3.47
CA ARG A 63 11.78 21.28 4.01
C ARG A 63 10.64 21.09 3.02
N ARG A 64 10.90 21.24 1.70
CA ARG A 64 9.94 20.89 0.65
C ARG A 64 9.48 19.43 0.76
N TYR A 65 10.38 18.54 1.13
CA TYR A 65 10.08 17.12 1.34
C TYR A 65 9.69 16.76 2.79
N GLY A 66 9.44 17.76 3.65
CA GLY A 66 8.97 17.53 5.02
C GLY A 66 10.06 17.29 6.07
N PHE A 67 11.35 17.36 5.70
CA PHE A 67 12.46 17.19 6.63
C PHE A 67 12.84 18.51 7.31
N THR A 68 13.28 18.43 8.57
CA THR A 68 13.69 19.62 9.34
C THR A 68 14.92 20.30 8.77
N GLY A 69 15.77 19.55 8.05
CA GLY A 69 16.90 20.07 7.31
C GLY A 69 17.64 19.01 6.49
N TRP A 70 18.61 19.45 5.70
CA TRP A 70 19.39 18.59 4.81
C TRP A 70 20.04 17.37 5.49
N PRO A 71 20.67 17.49 6.68
CA PRO A 71 21.23 16.32 7.36
C PRO A 71 20.19 15.25 7.72
N ALA A 72 18.95 15.64 8.03
CA ALA A 72 17.88 14.69 8.35
C ALA A 72 17.42 13.93 7.10
N LEU A 73 17.26 14.64 5.98
CA LEU A 73 16.98 14.03 4.68
C LEU A 73 18.09 13.04 4.26
N VAL A 74 19.36 13.43 4.39
CA VAL A 74 20.49 12.54 4.05
C VAL A 74 20.48 11.27 4.90
N ARG A 75 20.32 11.40 6.23
CA ARG A 75 20.23 10.22 7.12
C ARG A 75 19.07 9.30 6.74
N TYR A 76 17.92 9.87 6.39
CA TYR A 76 16.79 9.07 5.90
C TYR A 76 17.16 8.29 4.63
N LEU A 77 17.79 8.93 3.64
CA LEU A 77 18.17 8.26 2.39
C LEU A 77 19.19 7.14 2.62
N GLU A 78 20.14 7.34 3.54
CA GLU A 78 21.12 6.31 3.94
C GLU A 78 20.43 5.11 4.62
N LEU A 79 19.46 5.37 5.50
CA LEU A 79 18.66 4.31 6.14
C LEU A 79 17.78 3.58 5.12
N ALA A 80 17.11 4.34 4.24
CA ALA A 80 16.19 3.83 3.24
C ALA A 80 16.92 2.95 2.20
N ALA A 81 18.18 3.23 1.88
CA ALA A 81 18.96 2.43 0.93
C ALA A 81 19.05 0.94 1.32
N GLY A 82 19.07 0.62 2.62
CA GLY A 82 19.09 -0.75 3.13
C GLY A 82 17.70 -1.37 3.34
N LEU A 83 16.63 -0.63 3.08
CA LEU A 83 15.23 -1.03 3.33
C LEU A 83 14.37 -0.97 2.08
N SER A 84 14.85 -0.27 1.05
CA SER A 84 14.10 0.00 -0.16
C SER A 84 13.98 -1.25 -1.00
N THR A 85 12.76 -1.55 -1.41
CA THR A 85 12.48 -2.56 -2.43
C THR A 85 11.56 -1.93 -3.46
N ASP A 86 11.87 -2.16 -4.74
CA ASP A 86 10.98 -1.88 -5.84
C ASP A 86 10.58 -3.21 -6.50
N PRO A 87 9.49 -3.86 -6.03
CA PRO A 87 9.06 -5.14 -6.60
C PRO A 87 8.76 -5.04 -8.09
N SER A 88 8.30 -3.87 -8.56
CA SER A 88 7.94 -3.61 -9.96
C SER A 88 9.14 -3.56 -10.91
N ALA A 89 10.35 -3.32 -10.38
CA ALA A 89 11.58 -3.29 -11.15
C ALA A 89 12.14 -4.69 -11.48
N VAL A 90 11.59 -5.76 -10.88
CA VAL A 90 12.05 -7.13 -11.08
C VAL A 90 11.55 -7.68 -12.41
N ASN A 91 12.48 -8.11 -13.27
CA ASN A 91 12.14 -8.83 -14.50
C ASN A 91 11.88 -10.32 -14.21
N GLU A 92 10.61 -10.67 -14.03
CA GLU A 92 10.16 -12.01 -13.68
C GLU A 92 10.52 -13.10 -14.69
N THR A 93 10.61 -12.74 -15.98
CA THR A 93 10.96 -13.70 -17.03
C THR A 93 12.43 -14.11 -17.00
N ALA A 94 13.29 -13.30 -16.36
CA ALA A 94 14.72 -13.57 -16.21
C ALA A 94 15.04 -14.32 -14.90
N LEU A 95 14.07 -14.52 -14.01
CA LEU A 95 14.27 -15.21 -12.74
C LEU A 95 14.34 -16.72 -12.91
N ALA A 96 15.13 -17.38 -12.06
CA ALA A 96 15.06 -18.83 -11.87
C ALA A 96 13.68 -19.23 -11.32
N SER A 97 13.26 -20.48 -11.52
CA SER A 97 11.89 -20.92 -11.22
C SER A 97 11.42 -20.62 -9.79
N ALA A 98 12.29 -20.79 -8.78
CA ALA A 98 11.93 -20.55 -7.38
C ALA A 98 11.71 -19.06 -7.07
N ASP A 99 12.59 -18.19 -7.56
CA ASP A 99 12.43 -16.74 -7.43
C ASP A 99 11.24 -16.24 -8.25
N ARG A 100 11.04 -16.81 -9.45
CA ARG A 100 9.90 -16.50 -10.30
C ARG A 100 8.58 -16.88 -9.63
N PHE A 101 8.52 -18.04 -8.97
CA PHE A 101 7.38 -18.42 -8.15
C PHE A 101 7.13 -17.41 -7.03
N CYS A 102 8.16 -17.05 -6.25
CA CYS A 102 8.03 -16.07 -5.17
C CYS A 102 7.53 -14.71 -5.67
N ALA A 103 8.08 -14.26 -6.80
CA ALA A 103 7.66 -13.03 -7.45
C ALA A 103 6.19 -13.15 -7.84
N LEU A 104 5.82 -14.09 -8.70
CA LEU A 104 4.46 -14.27 -9.22
C LEU A 104 3.41 -14.50 -8.12
N ALA A 105 3.77 -15.14 -7.01
CA ALA A 105 2.85 -15.43 -5.92
C ALA A 105 2.55 -14.21 -5.03
N SER A 106 3.36 -13.15 -5.06
CA SER A 106 3.29 -12.05 -4.08
C SER A 106 2.66 -10.79 -4.64
N LEU A 107 1.90 -10.06 -3.83
CA LEU A 107 1.51 -8.68 -4.13
C LEU A 107 2.76 -7.77 -4.24
N ARG A 108 2.73 -6.85 -5.21
CA ARG A 108 3.79 -5.85 -5.48
C ARG A 108 3.31 -4.41 -5.26
N TYR A 109 2.00 -4.21 -5.11
CA TYR A 109 1.33 -2.92 -5.01
C TYR A 109 1.59 -2.01 -6.21
N ASP A 110 1.74 -2.61 -7.39
CA ASP A 110 1.73 -1.90 -8.66
C ASP A 110 0.44 -2.18 -9.44
N GLU A 111 0.27 -1.48 -10.56
CA GLU A 111 -0.89 -1.62 -11.43
C GLU A 111 -0.99 -2.99 -12.11
N PHE A 112 0.04 -3.84 -12.02
CA PHE A 112 0.11 -5.16 -12.64
C PHE A 112 -0.03 -6.33 -11.65
N ASP A 113 -0.53 -6.07 -10.44
CA ASP A 113 -1.01 -7.15 -9.57
C ASP A 113 -2.35 -7.68 -10.10
N GLU A 114 -2.29 -8.82 -10.79
CA GLU A 114 -3.42 -9.39 -11.52
C GLU A 114 -3.62 -10.87 -11.15
N PRO A 115 -4.86 -11.37 -11.04
CA PRO A 115 -5.12 -12.78 -10.77
C PRO A 115 -4.39 -13.79 -11.68
N PRO A 116 -4.24 -13.57 -13.01
CA PRO A 116 -3.46 -14.46 -13.86
C PRO A 116 -1.99 -14.61 -13.43
N ARG A 117 -1.41 -13.58 -12.80
CA ARG A 117 -0.04 -13.60 -12.29
C ARG A 117 0.10 -14.61 -11.15
N TRP A 118 -0.84 -14.59 -10.21
CA TRP A 118 -0.86 -15.52 -9.07
C TRP A 118 -1.21 -16.95 -9.53
N GLN A 119 -2.08 -17.09 -10.53
CA GLN A 119 -2.34 -18.38 -11.16
C GLN A 119 -1.08 -18.96 -11.82
N ALA A 120 -0.29 -18.15 -12.52
CA ALA A 120 0.98 -18.59 -13.09
C ALA A 120 1.98 -19.08 -12.02
N ALA A 121 1.93 -18.54 -10.80
CA ALA A 121 2.70 -19.09 -9.67
C ALA A 121 2.20 -20.49 -9.28
N ALA A 122 0.88 -20.69 -9.20
CA ALA A 122 0.31 -22.01 -8.91
C ALA A 122 0.70 -23.04 -9.99
N ASP A 123 0.66 -22.65 -11.26
CA ASP A 123 1.05 -23.52 -12.38
C ASP A 123 2.55 -23.90 -12.30
N LEU A 124 3.43 -22.96 -11.92
CA LEU A 124 4.85 -23.24 -11.71
C LEU A 124 5.08 -24.25 -10.60
N LEU A 125 4.38 -24.12 -9.46
CA LEU A 125 4.53 -25.07 -8.36
C LEU A 125 3.92 -26.43 -8.70
N ALA A 126 2.82 -26.47 -9.45
CA ALA A 126 2.25 -27.73 -9.94
C ALA A 126 3.21 -28.48 -10.87
N ALA A 127 3.97 -27.75 -11.70
CA ALA A 127 4.96 -28.33 -12.61
C ALA A 127 6.23 -28.83 -11.90
N ASP A 128 6.63 -28.22 -10.78
CA ASP A 128 7.78 -28.62 -9.96
C ASP A 128 7.45 -28.51 -8.46
N PRO A 129 6.75 -29.52 -7.90
CA PRO A 129 6.37 -29.51 -6.48
C PRO A 129 7.56 -29.51 -5.52
N ASP A 130 8.71 -29.99 -5.96
CA ASP A 130 9.92 -30.06 -5.14
C ASP A 130 10.59 -28.69 -4.93
N LEU A 131 10.14 -27.66 -5.66
CA LEU A 131 10.64 -26.30 -5.60
C LEU A 131 10.61 -25.72 -4.18
N VAL A 132 9.53 -25.96 -3.42
CA VAL A 132 9.39 -25.47 -2.04
C VAL A 132 10.42 -26.09 -1.09
N TYR A 133 10.87 -27.31 -1.33
CA TYR A 133 11.86 -27.97 -0.47
C TYR A 133 13.30 -27.50 -0.73
N ARG A 134 13.54 -26.80 -1.83
CA ARG A 134 14.87 -26.28 -2.22
C ARG A 134 15.01 -24.78 -1.98
N HIS A 135 13.94 -24.10 -1.58
CA HIS A 135 13.90 -22.64 -1.49
C HIS A 135 12.93 -22.17 -0.40
N VAL A 136 13.46 -21.74 0.75
CA VAL A 136 12.67 -21.38 1.95
C VAL A 136 11.68 -20.24 1.70
N TRP A 137 12.06 -19.26 0.88
CA TRP A 137 11.16 -18.15 0.51
C TRP A 137 10.00 -18.63 -0.36
N ALA A 138 10.21 -19.67 -1.18
CA ALA A 138 9.13 -20.28 -1.95
C ALA A 138 8.24 -21.15 -1.05
N ALA A 139 8.81 -21.88 -0.09
CA ALA A 139 8.02 -22.60 0.92
C ALA A 139 7.11 -21.65 1.70
N ALA A 140 7.61 -20.46 2.06
CA ALA A 140 6.83 -19.44 2.73
C ALA A 140 5.76 -18.82 1.84
N ALA A 141 6.09 -18.42 0.60
CA ALA A 141 5.11 -17.93 -0.38
C ALA A 141 4.00 -18.96 -0.68
N ALA A 142 4.33 -20.26 -0.62
CA ALA A 142 3.39 -21.35 -0.81
C ALA A 142 2.60 -21.73 0.45
N ALA A 143 2.88 -21.08 1.60
CA ALA A 143 2.39 -21.43 2.93
C ALA A 143 2.49 -22.95 3.21
N ASP A 144 3.65 -23.56 2.90
CA ASP A 144 3.89 -25.00 3.06
C ASP A 144 4.59 -25.30 4.41
N PRO A 145 3.87 -25.78 5.43
CA PRO A 145 4.46 -26.03 6.74
C PRO A 145 5.46 -27.18 6.73
N ALA A 146 5.29 -28.20 5.88
CA ALA A 146 6.19 -29.35 5.84
C ALA A 146 7.55 -28.97 5.23
N ALA A 147 7.54 -28.20 4.14
CA ALA A 147 8.75 -27.70 3.51
C ALA A 147 9.49 -26.70 4.41
N LEU A 148 8.76 -25.82 5.12
CA LEU A 148 9.34 -24.90 6.09
C LEU A 148 9.95 -25.64 7.28
N ALA A 149 9.22 -26.57 7.90
CA ALA A 149 9.71 -27.35 9.05
C ALA A 149 11.02 -28.07 8.70
N ARG A 150 11.10 -28.69 7.52
CA ARG A 150 12.31 -29.38 7.07
C ARG A 150 13.51 -28.44 6.93
N GLN A 151 13.32 -27.30 6.28
CA GLN A 151 14.42 -26.36 6.02
C GLN A 151 14.86 -25.62 7.28
N LEU A 152 13.91 -25.23 8.15
CA LEU A 152 14.22 -24.55 9.41
C LEU A 152 14.83 -25.49 10.45
N ALA A 153 14.55 -26.80 10.39
CA ALA A 153 15.25 -27.78 11.22
C ALA A 153 16.74 -27.91 10.85
N ASP A 154 17.07 -27.79 9.56
CA ASP A 154 18.46 -27.80 9.08
C ASP A 154 19.15 -26.45 9.32
N GLN A 155 18.47 -25.34 9.00
CA GLN A 155 19.00 -23.98 9.06
C GLN A 155 17.97 -23.00 9.65
N PRO A 156 17.87 -22.91 11.00
CA PRO A 156 16.89 -22.06 11.66
C PRO A 156 17.01 -20.57 11.30
N ASN A 157 18.23 -20.09 11.03
CA ASN A 157 18.51 -18.69 10.69
C ASN A 157 17.85 -18.24 9.38
N LEU A 158 17.39 -19.17 8.54
CA LEU A 158 16.67 -18.84 7.30
C LEU A 158 15.39 -18.03 7.58
N ALA A 159 14.73 -18.23 8.72
CA ALA A 159 13.55 -17.46 9.10
C ALA A 159 13.81 -15.95 9.22
N ALA A 160 15.06 -15.57 9.53
CA ALA A 160 15.51 -14.18 9.67
C ALA A 160 16.51 -13.77 8.57
N THR A 161 16.57 -14.51 7.46
CA THR A 161 17.48 -14.22 6.33
C THR A 161 16.69 -13.67 5.14
N GLY A 162 17.08 -12.48 4.68
CA GLY A 162 16.52 -11.89 3.45
C GLY A 162 16.96 -12.67 2.22
N GLY A 163 16.06 -12.85 1.26
CA GLY A 163 16.37 -13.48 -0.02
C GLY A 163 15.17 -13.49 -0.95
N GLY A 164 15.14 -14.43 -1.88
CA GLY A 164 14.18 -14.39 -2.98
C GLY A 164 14.39 -13.19 -3.92
N PRO A 165 13.44 -12.91 -4.82
CA PRO A 165 13.55 -11.83 -5.80
C PRO A 165 13.55 -10.42 -5.19
N TYR A 166 13.11 -10.27 -3.94
CA TYR A 166 12.90 -8.98 -3.29
C TYR A 166 13.80 -8.76 -2.07
N GLN A 167 14.67 -9.73 -1.75
CA GLN A 167 15.48 -9.75 -0.53
C GLN A 167 14.62 -9.67 0.75
N TRP A 168 13.38 -10.15 0.67
CA TRP A 168 12.46 -10.19 1.80
C TRP A 168 12.75 -11.38 2.72
N PHE A 169 12.36 -11.25 3.99
CA PHE A 169 12.32 -12.39 4.90
C PHE A 169 11.19 -13.35 4.51
N PRO A 170 11.30 -14.66 4.79
CA PRO A 170 10.26 -15.63 4.42
C PRO A 170 8.86 -15.26 4.93
N LEU A 171 8.74 -14.68 6.13
CA LEU A 171 7.44 -14.25 6.68
C LEU A 171 6.72 -13.24 5.78
N MET A 172 7.47 -12.35 5.11
CA MET A 172 6.88 -11.39 4.18
C MET A 172 6.29 -12.10 2.95
N TYR A 173 6.99 -13.09 2.39
CA TYR A 173 6.46 -13.88 1.27
C TYR A 173 5.17 -14.62 1.64
N LEU A 174 5.08 -15.15 2.86
CA LEU A 174 3.83 -15.75 3.36
C LEU A 174 2.71 -14.71 3.44
N CYS A 175 2.97 -13.55 4.05
CA CYS A 175 1.95 -12.51 4.24
C CYS A 175 1.45 -11.90 2.91
N TYR A 176 2.34 -11.76 1.92
CA TYR A 176 2.03 -11.17 0.61
C TYR A 176 1.54 -12.20 -0.42
N GLY A 177 1.54 -13.50 -0.07
CA GLY A 177 1.14 -14.59 -0.97
C GLY A 177 -0.33 -14.54 -1.39
N ARG A 178 -0.58 -14.75 -2.69
CA ARG A 178 -1.90 -14.77 -3.35
C ARG A 178 -2.10 -15.96 -4.30
N ALA A 179 -1.08 -16.81 -4.45
CA ALA A 179 -1.18 -17.98 -5.31
C ALA A 179 -2.32 -18.92 -4.85
N PRO A 180 -3.24 -19.34 -5.74
CA PRO A 180 -4.38 -20.18 -5.39
C PRO A 180 -3.97 -21.65 -5.25
N LEU A 181 -3.27 -21.97 -4.16
CA LEU A 181 -2.66 -23.29 -3.92
C LEU A 181 -3.55 -24.27 -3.14
N GLY A 182 -4.77 -23.86 -2.76
CA GLY A 182 -5.68 -24.69 -1.98
C GLY A 182 -5.24 -24.95 -0.54
N ARG A 183 -4.38 -24.09 0.03
CA ARG A 183 -3.94 -24.19 1.43
C ARG A 183 -5.08 -23.92 2.40
N SER A 184 -5.11 -24.68 3.49
CA SER A 184 -6.06 -24.48 4.57
C SER A 184 -5.59 -23.39 5.54
N LEU A 185 -6.50 -22.94 6.40
CA LEU A 185 -6.17 -22.06 7.52
C LEU A 185 -5.08 -22.68 8.41
N ASP A 186 -5.17 -23.98 8.68
CA ASP A 186 -4.20 -24.70 9.52
C ASP A 186 -2.80 -24.72 8.90
N ASP A 187 -2.71 -24.95 7.57
CA ASP A 187 -1.44 -24.91 6.85
C ASP A 187 -0.78 -23.52 6.97
N THR A 188 -1.54 -22.46 6.70
CA THR A 188 -1.04 -21.07 6.75
C THR A 188 -0.61 -20.66 8.15
N VAL A 189 -1.45 -20.91 9.16
CA VAL A 189 -1.13 -20.57 10.55
C VAL A 189 0.06 -21.38 11.05
N SER A 190 0.15 -22.67 10.69
CA SER A 190 1.30 -23.51 11.03
C SER A 190 2.59 -23.03 10.37
N ALA A 191 2.54 -22.67 9.08
CA ALA A 191 3.68 -22.09 8.36
C ALA A 191 4.17 -20.78 9.01
N ALA A 192 3.24 -19.88 9.37
CA ALA A 192 3.57 -18.64 10.05
C ALA A 192 4.16 -18.88 11.45
N ARG A 193 3.59 -19.80 12.25
CA ARG A 193 4.14 -20.18 13.56
C ARG A 193 5.55 -20.72 13.45
N LEU A 194 5.83 -21.62 12.50
CA LEU A 194 7.18 -22.16 12.29
C LEU A 194 8.21 -21.05 12.03
N LEU A 195 7.86 -20.05 11.21
CA LEU A 195 8.73 -18.91 10.94
C LEU A 195 8.94 -18.03 12.19
N LEU A 196 7.87 -17.70 12.90
CA LEU A 196 7.91 -16.86 14.11
C LEU A 196 8.66 -17.54 15.25
N ASP A 197 8.50 -18.85 15.42
CA ASP A 197 9.20 -19.66 16.42
C ASP A 197 10.68 -19.83 16.08
N ALA A 198 11.03 -19.83 14.79
CA ALA A 198 12.40 -19.77 14.30
C ALA A 198 13.01 -18.35 14.33
N GLY A 199 12.27 -17.34 14.83
CA GLY A 199 12.78 -15.99 15.07
C GLY A 199 12.52 -14.98 13.94
N ALA A 200 11.58 -15.23 13.03
CA ALA A 200 11.11 -14.21 12.11
C ALA A 200 10.53 -13.01 12.88
N ASP A 201 10.87 -11.79 12.47
CA ASP A 201 10.35 -10.56 13.06
C ASP A 201 8.93 -10.28 12.55
N PRO A 202 7.89 -10.26 13.42
CA PRO A 202 6.52 -9.94 13.01
C PRO A 202 6.34 -8.46 12.58
N ASN A 203 7.34 -7.59 12.84
CA ASN A 203 7.39 -6.20 12.36
C ASN A 203 8.25 -6.03 11.10
N ALA A 204 8.67 -7.14 10.48
CA ALA A 204 9.38 -7.13 9.21
C ALA A 204 8.64 -6.29 8.16
N GLY A 205 9.39 -5.66 7.28
CA GLY A 205 8.86 -4.79 6.24
C GLY A 205 9.94 -4.16 5.38
N TYR A 206 9.51 -3.40 4.38
CA TYR A 206 10.37 -2.70 3.43
C TYR A 206 9.80 -1.30 3.12
N LEU A 207 10.60 -0.46 2.48
CA LEU A 207 10.15 0.83 1.95
C LEU A 207 9.87 0.67 0.46
N TRP A 208 8.60 0.75 0.06
CA TRP A 208 8.22 0.65 -1.35
C TRP A 208 8.80 1.84 -2.12
N ARG A 209 9.69 1.55 -3.07
CA ARG A 209 10.44 2.55 -3.86
C ARG A 209 11.13 3.61 -2.98
N GLY A 210 11.56 3.24 -1.78
CA GLY A 210 12.25 4.14 -0.86
C GLY A 210 11.37 5.25 -0.26
N MET A 211 10.05 5.12 -0.34
CA MET A 211 9.11 6.03 0.31
C MET A 211 9.03 5.80 1.82
N SER A 212 8.54 6.82 2.54
CA SER A 212 8.65 6.92 4.00
C SER A 212 7.64 6.09 4.78
N THR A 213 6.61 5.56 4.13
CA THR A 213 5.62 4.65 4.76
C THR A 213 6.04 3.20 4.52
N PRO A 214 6.33 2.42 5.59
CA PRO A 214 6.77 1.04 5.45
C PRO A 214 5.61 0.11 5.08
N PHE A 215 5.92 -0.85 4.21
CA PHE A 215 5.07 -1.99 3.88
C PHE A 215 5.50 -3.15 4.76
N THR A 216 4.72 -3.47 5.80
CA THR A 216 5.05 -4.50 6.79
C THR A 216 4.38 -5.84 6.48
N ALA A 217 4.67 -6.85 7.30
CA ALA A 217 3.95 -8.12 7.29
C ALA A 217 2.42 -7.90 7.39
N LEU A 218 1.95 -7.05 8.31
CA LEU A 218 0.51 -6.76 8.46
C LEU A 218 -0.06 -6.08 7.22
N THR A 219 0.68 -5.17 6.58
CA THR A 219 0.28 -4.59 5.28
C THR A 219 -0.03 -5.68 4.26
N GLY A 220 0.86 -6.67 4.12
CA GLY A 220 0.67 -7.79 3.21
C GLY A 220 -0.55 -8.66 3.56
N VAL A 221 -0.76 -8.92 4.85
CA VAL A 221 -1.90 -9.71 5.32
C VAL A 221 -3.22 -9.00 5.03
N PHE A 222 -3.34 -7.73 5.42
CA PHE A 222 -4.57 -6.97 5.23
C PHE A 222 -4.86 -6.65 3.76
N GLY A 223 -3.83 -6.54 2.92
CA GLY A 223 -4.00 -6.28 1.49
C GLY A 223 -4.77 -4.99 1.21
N GLU A 224 -5.42 -4.95 0.06
CA GLU A 224 -6.15 -3.82 -0.53
C GLU A 224 -5.30 -2.56 -0.70
N GLY A 225 -5.93 -1.51 -1.20
CA GLY A 225 -5.29 -0.27 -1.61
C GLY A 225 -6.11 0.36 -2.71
N GLU A 226 -5.47 1.26 -3.45
CA GLU A 226 -6.11 2.07 -4.49
C GLU A 226 -6.63 1.23 -5.67
N GLN A 227 -6.02 0.06 -5.92
CA GLN A 227 -6.43 -0.85 -7.01
C GLN A 227 -7.52 -1.84 -6.60
N GLY A 228 -7.95 -1.83 -5.33
CA GLY A 228 -9.09 -2.60 -4.85
C GLY A 228 -8.92 -4.11 -4.69
N PRO A 229 -9.98 -4.85 -4.29
CA PRO A 229 -9.89 -6.26 -3.91
C PRO A 229 -9.61 -7.19 -5.10
N GLY A 230 -9.93 -6.80 -6.33
CA GLY A 230 -9.64 -7.61 -7.51
C GLY A 230 -8.14 -7.69 -7.83
N ARG A 231 -7.44 -6.55 -7.71
CA ARG A 231 -5.99 -6.45 -7.98
C ARG A 231 -5.13 -6.59 -6.73
N GLN A 232 -5.60 -6.11 -5.59
CA GLN A 232 -4.88 -6.14 -4.32
C GLN A 232 -5.75 -6.82 -3.25
N PRO A 233 -6.19 -8.08 -3.42
CA PRO A 233 -7.01 -8.76 -2.42
C PRO A 233 -6.29 -8.84 -1.06
N ARG A 234 -7.09 -8.95 0.00
CA ARG A 234 -6.59 -9.36 1.31
C ARG A 234 -5.98 -10.76 1.23
N HIS A 235 -5.11 -11.12 2.17
CA HIS A 235 -4.71 -12.51 2.31
C HIS A 235 -5.96 -13.39 2.55
N PRO A 236 -6.09 -14.61 1.96
CA PRO A 236 -7.29 -15.45 2.12
C PRO A 236 -7.68 -15.74 3.57
N PHE A 237 -6.67 -15.78 4.45
CA PHE A 237 -6.81 -15.96 5.90
C PHE A 237 -6.42 -14.69 6.69
N ALA A 238 -6.74 -13.50 6.19
CA ALA A 238 -6.26 -12.23 6.74
C ALA A 238 -6.51 -12.06 8.25
N GLY A 239 -7.73 -12.33 8.71
CA GLY A 239 -8.09 -12.19 10.13
C GLY A 239 -7.21 -13.04 11.06
N PRO A 240 -7.27 -14.38 10.95
CA PRO A 240 -6.47 -15.28 11.79
C PRO A 240 -4.96 -15.08 11.67
N LEU A 241 -4.45 -14.76 10.47
CA LEU A 241 -3.02 -14.51 10.28
C LEU A 241 -2.59 -13.19 10.91
N ALA A 242 -3.38 -12.12 10.80
CA ALA A 242 -3.10 -10.85 11.47
C ALA A 242 -3.17 -10.99 12.99
N GLU A 243 -4.17 -11.72 13.51
CA GLU A 243 -4.30 -12.02 14.94
C GLU A 243 -3.05 -12.72 15.47
N LEU A 244 -2.59 -13.78 14.78
CA LEU A 244 -1.34 -14.46 15.14
C LEU A 244 -0.14 -13.50 15.15
N LEU A 245 0.00 -12.66 14.12
CA LEU A 245 1.12 -11.71 14.05
C LEU A 245 1.09 -10.73 15.23
N LEU A 246 -0.09 -10.18 15.56
CA LEU A 246 -0.28 -9.25 16.68
C LEU A 246 0.02 -9.93 18.03
N GLU A 247 -0.47 -11.16 18.24
CA GLU A 247 -0.15 -11.98 19.42
C GLU A 247 1.35 -12.25 19.55
N ARG A 248 2.04 -12.37 18.41
CA ARG A 248 3.49 -12.64 18.37
C ARG A 248 4.34 -11.37 18.35
N GLY A 249 3.73 -10.19 18.45
CA GLY A 249 4.42 -8.92 18.66
C GLY A 249 4.49 -7.98 17.45
N ALA A 250 3.70 -8.24 16.39
CA ALA A 250 3.46 -7.21 15.38
C ALA A 250 2.81 -6.00 16.03
N HIS A 251 3.30 -4.82 15.68
CA HIS A 251 2.78 -3.59 16.24
C HIS A 251 1.43 -3.24 15.60
N PRO A 252 0.38 -2.89 16.36
CA PRO A 252 -0.95 -2.62 15.81
C PRO A 252 -1.00 -1.34 14.96
N VAL A 253 0.03 -0.50 15.05
CA VAL A 253 0.14 0.75 14.28
C VAL A 253 0.88 0.46 12.98
N ASP A 254 0.13 -0.04 12.00
CA ASP A 254 0.59 -0.19 10.62
C ASP A 254 -0.05 0.91 9.76
N GLN A 255 0.73 1.96 9.46
CA GLN A 255 0.23 3.13 8.72
C GLN A 255 -0.20 2.77 7.30
N GLN A 256 0.49 1.83 6.64
CA GLN A 256 0.16 1.44 5.28
C GLN A 256 -1.12 0.59 5.25
N THR A 257 -1.34 -0.31 6.21
CA THR A 257 -2.61 -1.02 6.39
C THR A 257 -3.76 -0.03 6.58
N LEU A 258 -3.61 0.93 7.48
CA LEU A 258 -4.65 1.93 7.76
C LEU A 258 -4.97 2.74 6.51
N TYR A 259 -3.95 3.13 5.73
CA TYR A 259 -4.15 3.78 4.44
C TYR A 259 -4.87 2.87 3.44
N ASN A 260 -4.33 1.67 3.18
CA ASN A 260 -4.84 0.74 2.17
C ASN A 260 -6.29 0.33 2.40
N ARG A 261 -6.72 0.25 3.66
CA ARG A 261 -8.05 -0.23 4.04
C ARG A 261 -9.06 0.90 4.28
N MET A 262 -8.65 2.16 4.19
CA MET A 262 -9.59 3.28 4.39
C MET A 262 -10.55 3.49 3.21
N PHE A 263 -10.20 3.03 2.00
CA PHE A 263 -10.97 3.31 0.78
C PHE A 263 -12.38 2.70 0.75
N ARG A 264 -12.66 1.70 1.60
CA ARG A 264 -13.94 0.96 1.66
C ARG A 264 -14.56 1.01 3.05
N PRO A 265 -15.87 0.77 3.20
CA PRO A 265 -16.54 0.82 4.50
C PRO A 265 -16.21 -0.35 5.46
N ASP A 266 -15.52 -1.39 4.99
CA ASP A 266 -15.15 -2.53 5.85
C ASP A 266 -14.09 -2.13 6.90
N ASP A 267 -14.49 -2.22 8.17
CA ASP A 267 -13.70 -1.82 9.34
C ASP A 267 -13.10 -2.99 10.12
N ALA A 268 -13.17 -4.23 9.62
CA ALA A 268 -12.71 -5.42 10.36
C ALA A 268 -11.22 -5.34 10.73
N HIS A 269 -10.41 -4.68 9.90
CA HIS A 269 -9.00 -4.41 10.19
C HIS A 269 -8.83 -3.44 11.37
N LEU A 270 -9.63 -2.36 11.45
CA LEU A 270 -9.60 -1.41 12.57
C LEU A 270 -10.05 -2.09 13.86
N GLU A 271 -11.15 -2.85 13.81
CA GLU A 271 -11.65 -3.59 14.98
C GLU A 271 -10.57 -4.50 15.58
N LEU A 272 -9.89 -5.29 14.72
CA LEU A 272 -8.81 -6.15 15.16
C LEU A 272 -7.62 -5.35 15.72
N LEU A 273 -7.16 -4.32 15.01
CA LEU A 273 -6.03 -3.50 15.48
C LEU A 273 -6.35 -2.77 16.80
N PHE A 274 -7.59 -2.30 16.99
CA PHE A 274 -8.05 -1.71 18.25
C PHE A 274 -8.10 -2.74 19.38
N ALA A 275 -8.54 -3.97 19.12
CA ALA A 275 -8.49 -5.05 20.10
C ALA A 275 -7.05 -5.35 20.58
N HIS A 276 -6.04 -5.05 19.75
CA HIS A 276 -4.62 -5.16 20.07
C HIS A 276 -3.95 -3.82 20.46
N GLY A 277 -4.74 -2.80 20.81
CA GLY A 277 -4.22 -1.57 21.43
C GLY A 277 -3.80 -0.46 20.47
N LEU A 278 -4.29 -0.44 19.22
CA LEU A 278 -3.98 0.62 18.24
C LEU A 278 -4.11 2.06 18.77
N ALA A 279 -5.14 2.34 19.58
CA ALA A 279 -5.42 3.69 20.10
C ALA A 279 -4.30 4.20 21.03
N ASP A 280 -3.83 3.35 21.93
CA ASP A 280 -2.90 3.71 23.01
C ASP A 280 -1.47 3.20 22.77
N ALA A 281 -1.23 2.54 21.63
CA ALA A 281 0.08 2.00 21.29
C ALA A 281 1.14 3.11 21.21
N GLY A 282 2.27 2.86 21.88
CA GLY A 282 3.46 3.70 21.79
C GLY A 282 4.08 3.72 20.38
N PRO A 283 5.29 4.27 20.24
CA PRO A 283 5.97 4.29 18.95
C PRO A 283 6.22 2.88 18.43
N SER A 284 5.95 2.63 17.15
CA SER A 284 6.29 1.38 16.48
C SER A 284 7.81 1.27 16.26
N PRO A 285 8.34 0.07 15.96
CA PRO A 285 9.74 -0.08 15.54
C PRO A 285 10.09 0.81 14.35
N TRP A 286 9.16 1.00 13.43
CA TRP A 286 9.33 1.86 12.25
C TRP A 286 9.31 3.35 12.60
N GLU A 287 8.40 3.80 13.47
CA GLU A 287 8.37 5.19 13.95
C GLU A 287 9.69 5.54 14.65
N ARG A 288 10.24 4.62 15.46
CA ARG A 288 11.57 4.79 16.08
C ARG A 288 12.70 4.83 15.06
N ARG A 289 12.62 4.03 14.00
CA ARG A 289 13.68 3.88 12.99
C ARG A 289 13.73 5.04 12.01
N LEU A 290 12.57 5.51 11.54
CA LEU A 290 12.44 6.49 10.46
C LEU A 290 12.20 7.92 10.97
N GLY A 291 11.71 8.06 12.21
CA GLY A 291 11.53 9.36 12.87
C GLY A 291 10.66 10.31 12.04
N GLU A 292 11.17 11.53 11.82
CA GLU A 292 10.43 12.62 11.14
C GLU A 292 10.07 12.35 9.67
N ALA A 293 10.61 11.29 9.05
CA ALA A 293 10.20 10.91 7.71
C ALA A 293 8.75 10.38 7.66
N MET A 294 8.32 9.70 8.74
CA MET A 294 7.00 9.10 8.83
C MET A 294 5.92 10.13 9.15
N GLU A 295 4.69 9.81 8.75
CA GLU A 295 3.51 10.56 9.15
C GLU A 295 3.36 10.53 10.68
N THR A 296 2.97 11.66 11.28
CA THR A 296 2.69 11.70 12.72
C THR A 296 1.36 11.00 13.02
N ARG A 297 1.18 10.51 14.25
CA ARG A 297 -0.07 9.85 14.65
C ARG A 297 -1.31 10.73 14.44
N ASP A 298 -1.21 12.03 14.74
CA ASP A 298 -2.30 12.98 14.48
C ASP A 298 -2.61 13.13 12.99
N GLN A 299 -1.60 13.08 12.12
CA GLN A 299 -1.81 13.17 10.67
C GLN A 299 -2.49 11.90 10.14
N MET A 300 -2.04 10.73 10.63
CA MET A 300 -2.66 9.45 10.35
C MET A 300 -4.14 9.43 10.77
N TRP A 301 -4.47 9.91 11.98
CA TRP A 301 -5.85 9.98 12.43
C TRP A 301 -6.69 10.98 11.66
N ARG A 302 -6.19 12.20 11.42
CA ARG A 302 -6.88 13.17 10.56
C ARG A 302 -7.21 12.57 9.20
N ARG A 303 -6.28 11.85 8.58
CA ARG A 303 -6.53 11.16 7.30
C ARG A 303 -7.68 10.16 7.39
N GLN A 304 -7.70 9.30 8.42
CA GLN A 304 -8.78 8.34 8.62
C GLN A 304 -10.14 9.02 8.83
N VAL A 305 -10.17 10.06 9.65
CA VAL A 305 -11.38 10.81 9.98
C VAL A 305 -11.88 11.59 8.77
N ASP A 306 -11.00 12.33 8.09
CA ASP A 306 -11.32 13.13 6.90
C ASP A 306 -11.85 12.23 5.79
N TRP A 307 -11.18 11.10 5.53
CA TRP A 307 -11.63 10.13 4.53
C TRP A 307 -13.01 9.57 4.87
N ALA A 308 -13.21 9.12 6.12
CA ALA A 308 -14.49 8.59 6.56
C ALA A 308 -15.62 9.61 6.44
N ALA A 309 -15.37 10.88 6.80
CA ALA A 309 -16.34 11.96 6.70
C ALA A 309 -16.68 12.31 5.23
N GLN A 310 -15.69 12.37 4.35
CA GLN A 310 -15.87 12.66 2.92
C GLN A 310 -16.63 11.54 2.18
N HIS A 311 -16.51 10.29 2.66
CA HIS A 311 -17.11 9.12 2.02
C HIS A 311 -18.36 8.61 2.75
N GLY A 312 -18.82 9.30 3.80
CA GLY A 312 -20.04 8.93 4.52
C GLY A 312 -19.91 7.69 5.40
N PHE A 313 -18.70 7.24 5.74
CA PHE A 313 -18.42 6.06 6.57
C PHE A 313 -18.69 6.35 8.05
N THR A 314 -19.99 6.48 8.37
CA THR A 314 -20.47 6.87 9.69
C THR A 314 -20.10 5.85 10.77
N ASP A 315 -20.10 4.55 10.44
CA ASP A 315 -19.75 3.51 11.40
C ASP A 315 -18.25 3.53 11.73
N ARG A 316 -17.37 3.80 10.76
CA ARG A 316 -15.95 4.08 11.01
C ARG A 316 -15.78 5.26 11.96
N LEU A 317 -16.47 6.38 11.74
CA LEU A 317 -16.38 7.54 12.63
C LEU A 317 -16.82 7.20 14.06
N LYS A 318 -17.88 6.41 14.23
CA LYS A 318 -18.31 5.92 15.55
C LYS A 318 -17.25 5.02 16.18
N LEU A 319 -16.66 4.10 15.41
CA LEU A 319 -15.60 3.21 15.87
C LEU A 319 -14.39 4.02 16.36
N LEU A 320 -13.90 4.97 15.56
CA LEU A 320 -12.82 5.88 15.93
C LEU A 320 -13.13 6.65 17.22
N THR A 321 -14.34 7.21 17.33
CA THR A 321 -14.80 7.93 18.54
C THR A 321 -14.81 7.03 19.77
N ALA A 322 -15.31 5.80 19.64
CA ALA A 322 -15.39 4.84 20.74
C ALA A 322 -14.02 4.46 21.31
N HIS A 323 -12.97 4.58 20.49
CA HIS A 323 -11.58 4.38 20.88
C HIS A 323 -10.82 5.68 21.20
N GLY A 324 -11.54 6.79 21.43
CA GLY A 324 -10.97 8.05 21.90
C GLY A 324 -10.27 8.88 20.82
N ILE A 325 -10.43 8.55 19.54
CA ILE A 325 -9.92 9.36 18.44
C ILE A 325 -10.85 10.55 18.22
N ASP A 326 -10.27 11.74 18.15
CA ASP A 326 -11.03 12.97 17.96
C ASP A 326 -11.63 13.06 16.55
N THR A 327 -12.96 12.95 16.48
CA THR A 327 -13.75 13.14 15.27
C THR A 327 -14.61 14.42 15.35
N ALA A 328 -14.38 15.29 16.34
CA ALA A 328 -15.19 16.48 16.52
C ALA A 328 -14.97 17.47 15.37
N GLY A 329 -16.03 18.18 14.99
CA GLY A 329 -15.96 19.23 13.99
C GLY A 329 -15.87 18.77 12.54
N VAL A 330 -15.90 17.45 12.27
CA VAL A 330 -15.95 16.97 10.89
C VAL A 330 -17.35 17.13 10.31
N THR A 331 -17.41 17.60 9.07
CA THR A 331 -18.68 17.68 8.34
C THR A 331 -18.85 16.39 7.58
N LEU A 332 -19.87 15.61 7.95
CA LEU A 332 -20.25 14.44 7.19
C LEU A 332 -20.77 14.88 5.82
N VAL A 333 -20.12 14.41 4.76
CA VAL A 333 -20.67 14.54 3.43
C VAL A 333 -21.71 13.44 3.27
N GLU A 334 -22.99 13.81 3.28
CA GLU A 334 -24.04 12.90 2.85
C GLU A 334 -23.79 12.54 1.39
N GLN A 335 -23.49 11.27 1.13
CA GLN A 335 -23.43 10.71 -0.21
C GLN A 335 -24.84 10.79 -0.83
N ARG A 336 -25.12 11.90 -1.51
CA ARG A 336 -26.35 12.09 -2.25
C ARG A 336 -26.22 11.43 -3.61
N PHE A 337 -27.27 10.73 -4.01
CA PHE A 337 -27.38 10.25 -5.38
C PHE A 337 -27.25 11.45 -6.33
N PRO A 338 -26.40 11.37 -7.37
CA PRO A 338 -26.28 12.46 -8.31
C PRO A 338 -27.64 12.72 -8.95
N THR A 339 -27.99 14.01 -9.13
CA THR A 339 -29.27 14.41 -9.73
C THR A 339 -29.45 13.83 -11.14
N ASP A 340 -28.33 13.65 -11.84
CA ASP A 340 -28.23 12.88 -13.07
C ASP A 340 -27.30 11.67 -12.84
N VAL A 341 -27.88 10.48 -12.84
CA VAL A 341 -27.16 9.20 -12.64
C VAL A 341 -26.22 8.85 -13.79
N ASN A 342 -26.36 9.54 -14.93
CA ASN A 342 -25.54 9.39 -16.12
C ASN A 342 -24.59 10.59 -16.32
N ALA A 343 -24.46 11.47 -15.32
CA ALA A 343 -23.50 12.57 -15.36
C ALA A 343 -22.10 12.03 -15.63
N ARG A 344 -21.34 12.78 -16.44
CA ARG A 344 -20.00 12.40 -16.88
C ARG A 344 -18.97 13.34 -16.28
N ASP A 345 -17.88 12.79 -15.76
CA ASP A 345 -16.71 13.57 -15.34
C ASP A 345 -15.88 14.06 -16.55
N GLU A 346 -14.72 14.66 -16.28
CA GLU A 346 -13.84 15.22 -17.32
C GLU A 346 -13.32 14.14 -18.29
N GLU A 347 -13.22 12.90 -17.81
CA GLU A 347 -12.85 11.70 -18.56
C GLU A 347 -14.07 10.97 -19.17
N GLY A 348 -15.25 11.56 -19.10
CA GLY A 348 -16.46 10.98 -19.67
C GLY A 348 -17.01 9.78 -18.89
N ALA A 349 -16.45 9.45 -17.72
CA ALA A 349 -16.88 8.35 -16.89
C ALA A 349 -18.10 8.74 -16.05
N THR A 350 -18.99 7.77 -15.84
CA THR A 350 -20.22 7.93 -15.05
C THR A 350 -20.04 7.39 -13.63
N PRO A 351 -20.93 7.72 -12.68
CA PRO A 351 -20.95 7.08 -11.37
C PRO A 351 -20.92 5.55 -11.43
N LEU A 352 -21.54 4.95 -12.47
CA LEU A 352 -21.55 3.51 -12.69
C LEU A 352 -20.16 2.96 -13.05
N HIS A 353 -19.32 3.71 -13.78
CA HIS A 353 -17.93 3.34 -14.04
C HIS A 353 -17.12 3.28 -12.74
N GLN A 354 -17.27 4.30 -11.88
CA GLN A 354 -16.57 4.37 -10.60
C GLN A 354 -17.00 3.23 -9.66
N ALA A 355 -18.31 2.95 -9.58
CA ALA A 355 -18.84 1.84 -8.80
C ALA A 355 -18.35 0.48 -9.33
N ALA A 356 -18.26 0.34 -10.67
CA ALA A 356 -17.76 -0.86 -11.33
C ALA A 356 -16.28 -1.14 -11.03
N TRP A 357 -15.43 -0.11 -11.10
CA TRP A 357 -14.02 -0.22 -10.72
C TRP A 357 -13.85 -0.62 -9.25
N ALA A 358 -14.62 0.01 -8.37
CA ALA A 358 -14.57 -0.25 -6.94
C ALA A 358 -15.08 -1.64 -6.54
N GLY A 359 -15.89 -2.27 -7.40
CA GLY A 359 -16.61 -3.52 -7.10
C GLY A 359 -17.79 -3.30 -6.14
N ASP A 360 -18.32 -2.08 -6.04
CA ASP A 360 -19.40 -1.77 -5.09
C ASP A 360 -20.75 -2.23 -5.65
N LEU A 361 -21.06 -3.52 -5.43
CA LEU A 361 -22.30 -4.14 -5.91
C LEU A 361 -23.55 -3.39 -5.42
N THR A 362 -23.52 -2.85 -4.20
CA THR A 362 -24.66 -2.13 -3.63
C THR A 362 -24.89 -0.82 -4.37
N LEU A 363 -23.82 -0.06 -4.62
CA LEU A 363 -23.91 1.18 -5.38
C LEU A 363 -24.29 0.91 -6.85
N ILE A 364 -23.73 -0.14 -7.47
CA ILE A 364 -24.11 -0.56 -8.83
C ILE A 364 -25.61 -0.83 -8.89
N THR A 365 -26.17 -1.66 -8.00
CA THR A 365 -27.61 -1.95 -7.97
C THR A 365 -28.43 -0.68 -7.82
N ARG A 366 -28.09 0.18 -6.85
CA ARG A 366 -28.82 1.44 -6.64
C ARG A 366 -28.77 2.37 -7.85
N LEU A 367 -27.63 2.45 -8.54
CA LEU A 367 -27.47 3.27 -9.76
C LEU A 367 -28.33 2.73 -10.90
N LEU A 368 -28.34 1.41 -11.10
CA LEU A 368 -29.17 0.75 -12.10
C LEU A 368 -30.67 0.93 -11.81
N ASP A 369 -31.09 0.77 -10.55
CA ASP A 369 -32.47 1.01 -10.10
C ASP A 369 -32.92 2.46 -10.34
N ALA A 370 -31.97 3.40 -10.26
CA ALA A 370 -32.20 4.82 -10.55
C ALA A 370 -32.13 5.17 -12.05
N GLY A 371 -31.95 4.19 -12.93
CA GLY A 371 -31.94 4.38 -14.39
C GLY A 371 -30.57 4.70 -14.98
N ALA A 372 -29.48 4.36 -14.31
CA ALA A 372 -28.14 4.50 -14.89
C ALA A 372 -28.00 3.63 -16.15
N ASP A 373 -27.47 4.23 -17.21
CA ASP A 373 -27.19 3.59 -18.49
C ASP A 373 -25.83 2.90 -18.44
N ARG A 374 -25.86 1.57 -18.45
CA ARG A 374 -24.67 0.70 -18.43
C ARG A 374 -23.92 0.63 -19.76
N THR A 375 -24.42 1.27 -20.82
CA THR A 375 -23.81 1.26 -22.16
C THR A 375 -22.97 2.50 -22.46
N ILE A 376 -23.04 3.53 -21.60
CA ILE A 376 -22.22 4.74 -21.75
C ILE A 376 -20.75 4.36 -21.70
N THR A 377 -19.96 4.92 -22.60
CA THR A 377 -18.51 4.75 -22.63
C THR A 377 -17.77 5.98 -22.13
N ASP A 378 -16.66 5.77 -21.43
CA ASP A 378 -15.72 6.83 -21.08
C ASP A 378 -15.03 7.41 -22.34
N THR A 379 -14.50 8.64 -22.27
CA THR A 379 -13.83 9.27 -23.42
C THR A 379 -12.38 8.84 -23.59
N ARG A 380 -11.74 8.36 -22.53
CA ARG A 380 -10.30 8.07 -22.50
C ARG A 380 -9.97 6.76 -23.23
N PHE A 381 -10.79 5.74 -23.03
CA PHE A 381 -10.58 4.38 -23.54
C PHE A 381 -11.79 3.85 -24.33
N GLY A 382 -12.91 4.57 -24.34
CA GLY A 382 -14.14 4.10 -24.97
C GLY A 382 -14.70 2.85 -24.28
N SER A 383 -14.45 2.69 -22.98
CA SER A 383 -14.86 1.51 -22.21
C SER A 383 -16.16 1.78 -21.45
N THR A 384 -16.99 0.75 -21.32
CA THR A 384 -18.22 0.73 -20.52
C THR A 384 -17.92 0.48 -19.04
N PRO A 385 -18.87 0.72 -18.11
CA PRO A 385 -18.73 0.34 -16.71
C PRO A 385 -18.36 -1.14 -16.54
N ARG A 386 -18.98 -2.04 -17.32
CA ARG A 386 -18.66 -3.47 -17.28
C ARG A 386 -17.18 -3.72 -17.62
N GLN A 387 -16.67 -3.08 -18.67
CA GLN A 387 -15.26 -3.22 -19.06
C GLN A 387 -14.30 -2.66 -18.00
N TRP A 388 -14.71 -1.61 -17.26
CA TRP A 388 -13.96 -1.15 -16.08
C TRP A 388 -13.94 -2.20 -14.96
N ALA A 389 -15.07 -2.84 -14.66
CA ALA A 389 -15.12 -3.94 -13.70
C ALA A 389 -14.26 -5.14 -14.14
N GLU A 390 -14.30 -5.52 -15.42
CA GLU A 390 -13.46 -6.59 -15.97
C GLU A 390 -11.97 -6.25 -15.85
N HIS A 391 -11.60 -5.00 -16.19
CA HIS A 391 -10.22 -4.53 -16.05
C HIS A 391 -9.76 -4.49 -14.59
N ALA A 392 -10.65 -4.14 -13.65
CA ALA A 392 -10.35 -4.13 -12.22
C ALA A 392 -10.46 -5.52 -11.56
N TYR A 393 -10.75 -6.58 -12.32
CA TYR A 393 -11.02 -7.94 -11.83
C TYR A 393 -12.15 -8.02 -10.80
N GLN A 394 -13.18 -7.18 -10.97
CA GLN A 394 -14.40 -7.17 -10.16
C GLN A 394 -15.45 -8.07 -10.83
N THR A 395 -15.28 -9.38 -10.73
CA THR A 395 -16.08 -10.37 -11.49
C THR A 395 -17.58 -10.22 -11.24
N GLU A 396 -18.01 -10.13 -9.98
CA GLU A 396 -19.42 -10.00 -9.61
C GLU A 396 -20.01 -8.67 -10.09
N ALA A 397 -19.21 -7.60 -10.11
CA ALA A 397 -19.63 -6.31 -10.66
C ALA A 397 -19.81 -6.39 -12.18
N ALA A 398 -18.87 -7.04 -12.89
CA ALA A 398 -18.98 -7.24 -14.33
C ALA A 398 -20.21 -8.09 -14.70
N GLU A 399 -20.50 -9.13 -13.92
CA GLU A 399 -21.71 -9.96 -14.08
C GLU A 399 -22.99 -9.15 -13.83
N LEU A 400 -23.04 -8.35 -12.76
CA LEU A 400 -24.18 -7.48 -12.46
C LEU A 400 -24.44 -6.42 -13.55
N LEU A 401 -23.36 -5.98 -14.21
CA LEU A 401 -23.40 -5.01 -15.30
C LEU A 401 -23.65 -5.65 -16.67
N GLN A 402 -23.74 -6.98 -16.77
CA GLN A 402 -24.11 -7.65 -18.01
C GLN A 402 -25.54 -7.28 -18.42
N GLU A 403 -25.79 -7.09 -19.71
CA GLU A 403 -27.17 -6.88 -20.19
C GLU A 403 -28.05 -8.09 -19.85
N PRO A 404 -29.32 -7.88 -19.44
CA PRO A 404 -30.27 -8.98 -19.33
C PRO A 404 -30.35 -9.69 -20.69
N ALA A 405 -30.24 -11.02 -20.71
CA ALA A 405 -30.46 -11.78 -21.93
C ALA A 405 -31.81 -11.38 -22.54
N GLN A 406 -31.84 -11.01 -23.82
CA GLN A 406 -33.08 -10.73 -24.53
C GLN A 406 -33.94 -12.00 -24.47
N THR A 407 -34.93 -12.04 -23.58
CA THR A 407 -36.00 -13.04 -23.63
C THR A 407 -36.80 -12.75 -24.89
N THR A 408 -36.58 -13.58 -25.91
CA THR A 408 -37.23 -13.55 -27.22
C THR A 408 -38.71 -13.90 -27.16
#